data_AF-A0A6F8XR90-F1
#
_entry.id   AF-A0A6F8XR90-F1
#
_cell.length_a   1.000
_cell.length_b   1.000
_cell.length_c   1.000
_cell.angle_alpha   90.00
_cell.angle_beta   90.00
_cell.angle_gamma   90.00
#
_symmetry.space_group_name_H-M   'P 1'
#
loop_
_entity.id
_entity.type
_entity.pdbx_description
1 polymer ?
#
loop_
_entity_poly.entity_id
_entity_poly.type
_entity_poly.pdbx_seq_one_letter_code
_entity_poly.pdbx_strand_id
1 'polypeptide(L)'
;MTAPGGITHGGGATNKAAIEVMDRKAVIAREGGRVEATMNQMREREWKDMAARDFEQTMIRWRSNLNRLLQTVQDVAELLQKYNKRLVAAQDQAKTQVAAVGKQVDGTAAANYSGQMSV
;
A
#
# COMPACT_ATOMS: atom_id res chain seq x y z
N MET A 1 -15.97 1.55 -34.56
CA MET A 1 -15.29 2.39 -33.57
C MET A 1 -14.85 1.49 -32.43
N THR A 2 -13.55 1.26 -32.30
CA THR A 2 -12.96 0.41 -31.25
C THR A 2 -12.89 1.25 -29.97
N ALA A 3 -13.54 0.82 -28.89
CA ALA A 3 -13.39 1.47 -27.59
C ALA A 3 -11.91 1.34 -27.14
N PRO A 4 -11.28 2.43 -26.69
CA PRO A 4 -9.86 2.43 -26.32
C PRO A 4 -9.63 1.55 -25.08
N GLY A 5 -8.89 0.46 -25.27
CA GLY A 5 -8.42 -0.43 -24.20
C GLY A 5 -7.31 0.20 -23.38
N GLY A 6 -7.67 1.07 -22.43
CA GLY A 6 -6.68 1.89 -21.72
C GLY A 6 -6.95 2.14 -20.24
N ILE A 7 -7.51 1.18 -19.48
CA ILE A 7 -7.62 1.32 -18.01
C ILE A 7 -7.45 -0.03 -17.32
N THR A 8 -6.22 -0.49 -17.06
CA THR A 8 -6.03 -1.75 -16.29
C THR A 8 -4.89 -1.78 -15.27
N HIS A 9 -4.23 -0.67 -14.93
CA HIS A 9 -3.00 -0.77 -14.10
C HIS A 9 -2.98 -0.01 -12.75
N GLY A 10 -4.01 0.79 -12.42
CA GLY A 10 -3.98 1.59 -11.17
C GLY A 10 -4.00 0.78 -9.86
N GLY A 11 -4.77 -0.30 -9.78
CA GLY A 11 -4.91 -1.10 -8.55
C GLY A 11 -3.70 -2.02 -8.28
N GLY A 12 -3.13 -2.59 -9.34
CA GLY A 12 -1.96 -3.47 -9.23
C GLY A 12 -0.72 -2.73 -8.73
N ALA A 13 -0.47 -1.52 -9.23
CA ALA A 13 0.69 -0.71 -8.84
C ALA A 13 0.65 -0.29 -7.37
N THR A 14 -0.52 0.11 -6.87
CA THR A 14 -0.68 0.53 -5.47
C THR A 14 -0.53 -0.65 -4.50
N ASN A 15 -1.08 -1.82 -4.84
CA ASN A 15 -0.90 -3.02 -4.02
C ASN A 15 0.56 -3.49 -4.01
N LYS A 16 1.23 -3.46 -5.17
CA LYS A 16 2.66 -3.78 -5.27
C LYS A 16 3.50 -2.84 -4.40
N ALA A 17 3.24 -1.54 -4.44
CA ALA A 17 3.92 -0.57 -3.59
C ALA A 17 3.71 -0.85 -2.09
N ALA A 18 2.50 -1.23 -1.68
CA ALA A 18 2.24 -1.60 -0.28
C ALA A 18 3.05 -2.84 0.17
N ILE A 19 3.19 -3.85 -0.70
CA ILE A 19 4.01 -5.04 -0.43
C ILE A 19 5.48 -4.65 -0.32
N GLU A 20 6.01 -3.85 -1.26
CA GLU A 20 7.41 -3.40 -1.23
C GLU A 20 7.74 -2.57 0.02
N VAL A 21 6.81 -1.75 0.50
CA VAL A 21 6.97 -1.00 1.76
C VAL A 21 7.07 -1.94 2.96
N MET A 22 6.26 -3.01 2.99
CA MET A 22 6.34 -4.02 4.04
C MET A 22 7.64 -4.84 3.99
N ASP A 23 8.14 -5.15 2.79
CA ASP A 23 9.45 -5.79 2.63
C ASP A 23 10.57 -4.90 3.18
N ARG A 24 10.51 -3.58 2.92
CA ARG A 24 11.44 -2.61 3.50
C ARG A 24 11.34 -2.55 5.03
N LYS A 25 10.14 -2.66 5.60
CA LYS A 25 9.96 -2.76 7.07
C LYS A 25 10.74 -3.94 7.65
N ALA A 26 10.70 -5.10 6.98
CA ALA A 26 11.42 -6.30 7.41
C ALA A 26 12.94 -6.12 7.34
N VAL A 27 13.44 -5.42 6.31
CA VAL A 27 14.86 -5.05 6.20
C VAL A 27 15.28 -4.14 7.37
N ILE A 28 14.49 -3.08 7.64
CA ILE A 28 14.77 -2.12 8.72
C ILE A 28 14.80 -2.83 10.08
N ALA A 29 13.85 -3.74 10.34
CA ALA A 29 13.82 -4.50 11.59
C ALA A 29 15.07 -5.38 11.77
N ARG A 30 15.52 -6.06 10.71
CA ARG A 30 16.74 -6.88 10.76
C ARG A 30 17.98 -6.04 11.02
N GLU A 31 18.17 -4.97 10.26
CA GLU A 31 19.33 -4.09 10.43
C GLU A 31 19.31 -3.38 11.79
N GLY A 32 18.13 -3.00 12.27
CA GLY A 32 17.92 -2.53 13.63
C GLY A 32 18.43 -3.55 14.67
N GLY A 33 17.97 -4.80 14.58
CA GLY A 33 18.45 -5.87 15.48
C GLY A 33 19.96 -6.09 15.43
N ARG A 34 20.60 -5.92 14.26
CA ARG A 34 22.07 -6.01 14.13
C ARG A 34 22.79 -4.88 14.85
N VAL A 35 22.27 -3.66 14.76
CA VAL A 35 22.80 -2.52 15.52
C VAL A 35 22.67 -2.78 17.02
N GLU A 36 21.51 -3.25 17.48
CA GLU A 36 21.27 -3.58 18.88
C GLU A 36 22.24 -4.64 19.42
N ALA A 37 22.44 -5.72 18.65
CA ALA A 37 23.39 -6.77 19.00
C ALA A 37 24.83 -6.22 19.10
N THR A 38 25.22 -5.34 18.18
CA THR A 38 26.55 -4.71 18.18
C THR A 38 26.73 -3.81 19.41
N MET A 39 25.73 -3.00 19.73
CA MET A 39 25.76 -2.13 20.92
C MET A 39 25.89 -2.97 22.20
N ASN A 40 25.12 -4.06 22.33
CA ASN A 40 25.23 -4.96 23.49
C ASN A 40 26.63 -5.58 23.62
N GLN A 41 27.24 -6.00 22.51
CA GLN A 41 28.62 -6.52 22.54
C GLN A 41 29.66 -5.45 22.94
N MET A 42 29.41 -4.17 22.64
CA MET A 42 30.28 -3.08 23.08
C MET A 42 30.13 -2.82 24.57
N ARG A 43 28.87 -2.83 25.08
CA ARG A 43 28.58 -2.71 26.51
C ARG A 43 29.34 -3.75 27.34
N GLU A 44 29.27 -5.01 26.93
CA GLU A 44 29.93 -6.13 27.61
C GLU A 44 31.46 -5.98 27.63
N ARG A 45 32.05 -5.28 26.66
CA ARG A 45 33.51 -5.10 26.52
C ARG A 45 34.05 -3.84 27.22
N GLU A 46 33.31 -2.74 27.21
CA GLU A 46 33.92 -1.43 27.46
C GLU A 46 33.46 -0.72 28.74
N TRP A 47 32.25 -0.93 29.25
CA TRP A 47 31.64 0.04 30.19
C TRP A 47 31.41 -0.52 31.60
N LYS A 48 32.17 0.00 32.59
CA LYS A 48 31.95 -0.22 34.03
C LYS A 48 30.88 0.74 34.58
N ASP A 49 29.93 0.19 35.32
CA ASP A 49 28.79 0.71 36.13
C ASP A 49 28.25 2.13 35.91
N MET A 50 29.08 3.18 35.89
CA MET A 50 28.59 4.56 35.77
C MET A 50 28.27 4.94 34.31
N ALA A 51 29.07 4.47 33.35
CA ALA A 51 28.78 4.60 31.92
C ALA A 51 27.59 3.74 31.48
N ALA A 52 27.30 2.64 32.22
CA ALA A 52 26.22 1.73 31.90
C ALA A 52 24.84 2.41 31.93
N ARG A 53 24.61 3.44 32.77
CA ARG A 53 23.33 4.17 32.78
C ARG A 53 23.11 5.00 31.52
N ASP A 54 24.14 5.70 31.06
CA ASP A 54 24.07 6.50 29.83
C ASP A 54 23.92 5.59 28.59
N PHE A 55 24.51 4.40 28.64
CA PHE A 55 24.33 3.36 27.63
C PHE A 55 22.87 2.95 27.54
N GLU A 56 22.27 2.60 28.67
CA GLU A 56 20.90 2.12 28.75
C GLU A 56 19.93 3.19 28.27
N GLN A 57 20.14 4.46 28.64
CA GLN A 57 19.35 5.56 28.11
C GLN A 57 19.49 5.71 26.59
N THR A 58 20.71 5.53 26.06
CA THR A 58 20.96 5.56 24.61
C THR A 58 20.27 4.39 23.90
N MET A 59 20.35 3.17 24.44
CA MET A 59 19.65 2.00 23.92
C MET A 59 18.14 2.16 23.93
N ILE A 60 17.58 2.71 25.01
CA ILE A 60 16.14 3.01 25.11
C ILE A 60 15.71 4.00 24.02
N ARG A 61 16.47 5.08 23.82
CA ARG A 61 16.19 6.07 22.77
C ARG A 61 16.29 5.46 21.38
N TRP A 62 17.33 4.65 21.14
CA TRP A 62 17.52 3.94 19.89
C TRP A 62 16.35 2.99 19.59
N ARG A 63 15.93 2.15 20.56
CA ARG A 63 14.77 1.24 20.42
C ARG A 63 13.48 2.04 20.15
N SER A 64 13.28 3.14 20.88
CA SER A 64 12.11 4.01 20.67
C SER A 64 12.06 4.57 19.25
N ASN A 65 13.20 5.05 18.72
CA ASN A 65 13.29 5.58 17.37
C ASN A 65 13.09 4.50 16.30
N LEU A 66 13.69 3.31 16.49
CA LEU A 66 13.48 2.18 15.60
C LEU A 66 12.00 1.78 15.55
N ASN A 67 11.34 1.68 16.71
CA ASN A 67 9.92 1.35 16.78
C ASN A 67 9.04 2.41 16.10
N ARG A 68 9.35 3.71 16.27
CA ARG A 68 8.64 4.78 15.55
C ARG A 68 8.81 4.66 14.04
N LEU A 69 10.03 4.40 13.57
CA LEU A 69 10.29 4.20 12.14
C LEU A 69 9.52 3.00 11.60
N LEU A 70 9.54 1.86 12.30
CA LEU A 70 8.80 0.67 11.92
C LEU A 70 7.28 0.92 11.90
N GLN A 71 6.76 1.73 12.84
CA GLN A 71 5.36 2.13 12.84
C GLN A 71 5.03 3.03 11.65
N THR A 72 5.85 4.05 11.36
CA THR A 72 5.63 4.92 10.19
C THR A 72 5.60 4.12 8.88
N VAL A 73 6.49 3.14 8.74
CA VAL A 73 6.49 2.27 7.54
C VAL A 73 5.22 1.41 7.47
N GLN A 74 4.74 0.90 8.61
CA GLN A 74 3.45 0.19 8.70
C GLN A 74 2.28 1.09 8.27
N ASP A 75 2.21 2.30 8.80
CA ASP A 75 1.13 3.25 8.53
C ASP A 75 1.09 3.60 7.03
N VAL A 76 2.24 3.78 6.40
CA VAL A 76 2.34 4.03 4.95
C VAL A 76 1.81 2.83 4.15
N ALA A 77 2.16 1.60 4.52
CA ALA A 77 1.65 0.41 3.84
C ALA A 77 0.12 0.29 3.97
N GLU A 78 -0.43 0.57 5.16
CA GLU A 78 -1.87 0.56 5.41
C GLU A 78 -2.60 1.65 4.61
N LEU A 79 -2.04 2.85 4.52
CA LEU A 79 -2.57 3.93 3.69
C LEU A 79 -2.61 3.55 2.21
N LEU A 80 -1.55 2.94 1.70
CA LEU A 80 -1.49 2.43 0.32
C LEU A 80 -2.56 1.35 0.08
N GLN A 81 -2.71 0.39 1.00
CA GLN A 81 -3.77 -0.63 0.90
C GLN A 81 -5.18 -0.02 0.94
N LYS A 82 -5.42 0.96 1.81
CA LYS A 82 -6.70 1.67 1.91
C LYS A 82 -7.01 2.44 0.63
N TYR A 83 -6.03 3.12 0.06
CA TYR A 83 -6.17 3.80 -1.22
C TYR A 83 -6.46 2.81 -2.35
N ASN A 84 -5.75 1.68 -2.39
CA ASN A 84 -5.98 0.62 -3.36
C ASN A 84 -7.43 0.09 -3.32
N LYS A 85 -7.96 -0.21 -2.12
CA LYS A 85 -9.35 -0.66 -1.96
C LYS A 85 -10.36 0.34 -2.53
N ARG A 86 -10.16 1.63 -2.30
CA ARG A 86 -11.02 2.69 -2.85
C ARG A 86 -10.93 2.78 -4.38
N LEU A 87 -9.73 2.62 -4.92
CA LEU A 87 -9.49 2.68 -6.36
C LEU A 87 -10.14 1.49 -7.09
N VAL A 88 -10.02 0.28 -6.55
CA VAL A 88 -10.72 -0.91 -7.08
C VAL A 88 -12.24 -0.73 -7.03
N ALA A 89 -12.78 -0.26 -5.90
CA ALA A 89 -14.22 0.02 -5.77
C ALA A 89 -14.73 1.05 -6.80
N ALA A 90 -13.96 2.13 -7.02
CA ALA A 90 -14.29 3.13 -8.04
C ALA A 90 -14.23 2.54 -9.47
N GLN A 91 -13.27 1.67 -9.76
CA GLN A 91 -13.18 0.98 -11.05
C GLN A 91 -14.38 0.05 -11.27
N ASP A 92 -14.82 -0.69 -10.26
CA ASP A 92 -15.97 -1.59 -10.37
C ASP A 92 -17.29 -0.83 -10.56
N GLN A 93 -17.45 0.32 -9.89
CA GLN A 93 -18.57 1.23 -10.13
C GLN A 93 -18.58 1.77 -11.56
N ALA A 94 -17.43 2.22 -12.07
CA ALA A 94 -17.31 2.70 -13.44
C ALA A 94 -17.66 1.62 -14.48
N LYS A 95 -17.17 0.39 -14.30
CA LYS A 95 -17.53 -0.75 -15.17
C LYS A 95 -19.03 -1.05 -15.14
N THR A 96 -19.65 -1.00 -13.95
CA THR A 96 -21.09 -1.24 -13.79
C THR A 96 -21.90 -0.16 -14.50
N GLN A 97 -21.49 1.11 -14.40
CA GLN A 97 -22.14 2.21 -15.11
C GLN A 97 -21.99 2.09 -16.63
N VAL A 98 -20.79 1.74 -17.14
CA VAL A 98 -20.58 1.51 -18.58
C VAL A 98 -21.45 0.37 -19.09
N ALA A 99 -21.55 -0.74 -18.34
CA ALA A 99 -22.43 -1.85 -18.70
C ALA A 99 -23.91 -1.46 -18.70
N ALA A 100 -24.35 -0.62 -17.75
CA ALA A 100 -25.72 -0.11 -17.70
C ALA A 100 -26.04 0.81 -18.89
N VAL A 101 -25.12 1.70 -19.25
CA VAL A 101 -25.26 2.59 -20.41
C VAL A 101 -25.30 1.77 -21.71
N GLY A 102 -24.44 0.76 -21.87
CA GLY A 102 -24.46 -0.12 -23.04
C GLY A 102 -25.84 -0.77 -23.26
N LYS A 103 -26.46 -1.30 -22.20
CA LYS A 103 -27.81 -1.87 -22.28
C LYS A 103 -28.90 -0.86 -22.64
N GLN A 104 -28.79 0.39 -22.18
CA GLN A 104 -29.74 1.44 -22.55
C GLN A 104 -29.62 1.80 -24.04
N VAL A 105 -28.40 1.87 -24.56
CA VAL A 105 -28.15 2.10 -26.00
C VAL A 105 -28.66 0.93 -26.85
N ASP A 106 -28.40 -0.31 -26.43
CA ASP A 106 -28.88 -1.51 -27.14
C ASP A 106 -30.41 -1.60 -27.13
N GLY A 107 -31.06 -1.28 -26.01
CA GLY A 107 -32.52 -1.27 -25.88
C GLY A 107 -33.22 -0.16 -26.67
N THR A 108 -32.58 1.01 -26.80
CA THR A 108 -33.12 2.13 -27.61
C THR A 108 -32.88 1.94 -29.11
N ALA A 109 -31.77 1.29 -29.50
CA ALA A 109 -31.56 0.88 -30.89
C ALA A 109 -32.67 -0.08 -31.35
N ALA A 110 -33.02 -1.11 -30.56
CA ALA A 110 -34.09 -2.04 -30.90
C ALA A 110 -35.48 -1.37 -31.04
N ALA A 111 -35.76 -0.31 -30.25
CA ALA A 111 -37.02 0.42 -30.32
C ALA A 111 -37.17 1.32 -31.56
N ASN A 112 -36.06 1.87 -32.09
CA ASN A 112 -36.10 2.72 -33.29
C ASN A 112 -36.21 1.92 -34.60
N TYR A 113 -35.75 0.67 -34.64
CA TYR A 113 -35.88 -0.18 -35.84
C TYR A 113 -37.24 -0.90 -35.94
N SER A 114 -37.96 -1.11 -34.83
CA SER A 114 -39.29 -1.77 -34.84
C SER A 114 -40.45 -0.85 -35.24
N GLY A 115 -40.23 0.46 -35.36
CA GLY A 115 -41.25 1.45 -35.74
C GLY A 115 -41.20 1.95 -37.19
N GLN A 116 -40.22 1.53 -38.01
CA GLN A 116 -40.01 2.09 -39.36
C GLN A 116 -40.07 1.07 -40.52
N MET A 117 -40.45 -0.19 -40.28
CA MET A 117 -40.61 -1.18 -41.36
C MET A 117 -42.09 -1.26 -41.81
N SER A 118 -42.53 -0.21 -42.50
CA SER A 118 -43.72 -0.26 -43.36
C SER A 118 -43.35 0.41 -44.69
N VAL A 119 -42.71 -0.37 -45.56
CA VAL A 119 -42.72 -0.17 -47.01
C VAL A 119 -43.07 -1.51 -47.62
#